data_AF-A0A920HZR9-F1
#
_entry.id   AF-A0A920HZR9-F1
#
_cell.length_a   1.000
_cell.length_b   1.000
_cell.length_c   1.000
_cell.angle_alpha   90.00
_cell.angle_beta   90.00
_cell.angle_gamma   90.00
#
_symmetry.space_group_name_H-M   'P 1'
#
loop_
_entity.id
_entity.type
_entity.pdbx_description
1 polymer ?
#
loop_
_entity_poly.entity_id
_entity_poly.type
_entity_poly.pdbx_seq_one_letter_code
_entity_poly.pdbx_strand_id
1 'polypeptide(L)'
;MKAVFGLSLPIMANISEIVRGAVQSVPTAQWEASESLAFTRRQTMWRIILPQCFKRMIPPWMNWYAILTMATPLCSLLGRGNHHPVAPGDGSREQSP
;
A
#
# COMPACT_ATOMS: atom_id res chain seq x y z
N MET A 1 -17.72 1.30 2.05
CA MET A 1 -17.00 0.06 1.66
C MET A 1 -16.46 0.10 0.23
N LYS A 2 -17.26 0.47 -0.80
CA LYS A 2 -16.80 0.53 -2.21
C LYS A 2 -15.51 1.38 -2.43
N ALA A 3 -15.38 2.51 -1.73
CA ALA A 3 -14.20 3.37 -1.80
C ALA A 3 -12.92 2.72 -1.24
N VAL A 4 -13.03 1.86 -0.22
CA VAL A 4 -11.89 1.16 0.38
C VAL A 4 -11.34 0.14 -0.61
N PHE A 5 -12.22 -0.64 -1.24
CA PHE A 5 -11.82 -1.60 -2.27
C PHE A 5 -11.18 -0.90 -3.48
N GLY A 6 -11.76 0.22 -3.94
CA GLY A 6 -11.21 1.01 -5.06
C GLY A 6 -9.82 1.59 -4.81
N LEU A 7 -9.53 2.02 -3.57
CA LEU A 7 -8.20 2.54 -3.21
C LEU A 7 -7.19 1.42 -2.90
N SER A 8 -7.65 0.30 -2.33
CA SER A 8 -6.76 -0.79 -1.90
C SER A 8 -6.09 -1.54 -3.06
N LEU A 9 -6.80 -1.72 -4.18
CA LEU A 9 -6.32 -2.50 -5.32
C LEU A 9 -5.01 -1.97 -5.94
N PRO A 10 -4.90 -0.68 -6.30
CA PRO A 10 -3.65 -0.14 -6.85
C PRO A 10 -2.51 -0.12 -5.83
N ILE A 11 -2.82 0.06 -4.55
CA ILE A 11 -1.84 0.03 -3.46
C ILE A 11 -1.25 -1.38 -3.31
N MET A 12 -2.09 -2.41 -3.37
CA MET A 12 -1.66 -3.82 -3.28
C MET A 12 -0.81 -4.24 -4.48
N ALA A 13 -1.11 -3.73 -5.68
CA ALA A 13 -0.28 -3.96 -6.87
C ALA A 13 1.14 -3.37 -6.69
N ASN A 14 1.24 -2.14 -6.18
CA ASN A 14 2.53 -1.50 -5.91
C ASN A 14 3.32 -2.22 -4.81
N ILE A 15 2.65 -2.63 -3.72
CA ILE A 15 3.28 -3.42 -2.66
C ILE A 15 3.78 -4.77 -3.20
N SER A 16 3.01 -5.43 -4.07
CA SER A 16 3.41 -6.69 -4.70
C SER A 16 4.65 -6.54 -5.57
N GLU A 17 4.78 -5.43 -6.29
CA GLU A 17 5.98 -5.13 -7.07
C GLU A 17 7.20 -4.85 -6.18
N ILE A 18 7.01 -4.16 -5.05
CA ILE A 18 8.06 -3.95 -4.04
C ILE A 18 8.53 -5.29 -3.45
N VAL A 19 7.61 -6.19 -3.11
CA VAL A 19 7.93 -7.54 -2.61
C VAL A 19 8.67 -8.34 -3.69
N ARG A 20 8.19 -8.33 -4.93
CA ARG A 20 8.84 -9.00 -6.07
C ARG A 20 10.24 -8.46 -6.29
N GLY A 21 10.43 -7.14 -6.28
CA GLY A 21 11.71 -6.48 -6.42
C GLY A 21 12.66 -6.80 -5.26
N ALA A 22 12.16 -6.86 -4.03
CA ALA A 22 12.94 -7.25 -2.86
C ALA A 22 13.43 -8.70 -2.97
N VAL A 23 12.55 -9.64 -3.36
CA VAL A 23 12.90 -11.05 -3.55
C VAL A 23 13.88 -11.23 -4.72
N GLN A 24 13.71 -10.51 -5.83
CA GLN A 24 14.65 -10.55 -6.96
C GLN A 24 15.99 -9.86 -6.65
N SER A 25 16.03 -8.91 -5.71
CA SER A 25 17.26 -8.21 -5.35
C SER A 25 18.25 -9.06 -4.54
N VAL A 26 17.85 -10.28 -4.15
CA VAL A 26 18.69 -11.20 -3.39
C VAL A 26 19.81 -11.72 -4.29
N PRO A 27 21.08 -11.39 -4.01
CA PRO A 27 22.19 -11.80 -4.85
C PRO A 27 22.37 -13.32 -4.83
N THR A 28 22.56 -13.94 -6.01
CA THR A 28 22.97 -15.35 -6.12
C THR A 28 24.29 -15.65 -5.40
N ALA A 29 25.15 -14.63 -5.24
CA ALA A 29 26.38 -14.69 -4.46
C ALA A 29 26.16 -15.11 -2.99
N GLN A 30 24.97 -14.88 -2.42
CA GLN A 30 24.64 -15.32 -1.05
C GLN A 30 24.50 -16.84 -0.95
N TRP A 31 24.14 -17.51 -2.06
CA TRP A 31 24.09 -18.98 -2.10
C TRP A 31 25.49 -19.58 -2.04
N GLU A 32 26.41 -19.08 -2.86
CA GLU A 32 27.81 -19.50 -2.89
C GLU A 32 28.52 -19.25 -1.54
N ALA A 33 28.25 -18.10 -0.91
CA ALA A 33 28.77 -17.80 0.42
C ALA A 33 28.19 -18.72 1.50
N SER A 34 26.91 -19.07 1.42
CA SER A 34 26.28 -19.98 2.39
C SER A 34 26.74 -21.43 2.26
N GLU A 35 27.06 -21.85 1.04
CA GLU A 35 27.65 -23.16 0.76
C GLU A 35 29.07 -23.24 1.32
N SER A 36 29.85 -22.16 1.19
CA SER A 36 31.17 -22.01 1.80
C SER A 36 31.14 -22.01 3.34
N LEU A 37 30.02 -21.59 3.94
CA LEU A 37 29.80 -21.55 5.40
C LEU A 37 29.09 -22.81 5.93
N ALA A 38 28.88 -23.84 5.09
CA ALA A 38 28.15 -25.07 5.42
C ALA A 38 26.70 -24.84 5.93
N PHE A 39 26.06 -23.73 5.56
CA PHE A 39 24.68 -23.45 5.92
C PHE A 39 23.69 -24.19 5.03
N THR A 40 22.61 -24.70 5.61
CA THR A 40 21.54 -25.35 4.84
C THR A 40 20.70 -24.31 4.09
N ARG A 41 20.14 -24.69 2.93
CA ARG A 41 19.32 -23.81 2.07
C ARG A 41 18.23 -23.03 2.83
N ARG A 42 17.62 -23.67 3.84
CA ARG A 42 16.61 -23.07 4.72
C ARG A 42 17.20 -22.04 5.69
N GLN A 43 18.38 -22.28 6.25
CA GLN A 43 19.03 -21.35 7.17
C GLN A 43 19.47 -20.07 6.46
N THR A 44 20.04 -20.17 5.26
CA THR A 44 20.38 -19.02 4.41
C THR A 44 19.15 -18.15 4.14
N MET A 45 18.03 -18.81 3.81
CA MET A 45 16.80 -18.11 3.46
C MET A 45 16.20 -17.34 4.65
N TRP A 46 16.10 -17.97 5.83
CA TRP A 46 15.50 -17.34 7.01
C TRP A 46 16.42 -16.35 7.72
N ARG A 47 17.71 -16.64 7.77
CA ARG A 47 18.67 -15.91 8.62
C ARG A 47 19.40 -14.79 7.89
N ILE A 48 19.46 -14.87 6.55
CA ILE A 48 20.22 -13.92 5.73
C ILE A 48 19.30 -13.23 4.71
N ILE A 49 18.60 -14.00 3.86
CA ILE A 49 17.80 -13.45 2.77
C ILE A 49 16.58 -12.67 3.30
N LEU A 50 15.82 -13.27 4.21
CA LEU A 50 14.61 -12.65 4.78
C LEU A 50 14.88 -11.28 5.45
N PRO A 51 15.86 -11.13 6.36
CA PRO A 51 16.13 -9.84 6.98
C PRO A 51 16.71 -8.81 6.01
N GLN A 52 17.49 -9.24 5.00
CA GLN A 52 18.01 -8.35 3.95
C GLN A 52 16.88 -7.77 3.09
N CYS A 53 15.99 -8.64 2.61
CA CYS A 53 14.79 -8.24 1.87
C CYS A 53 13.95 -7.27 2.71
N PHE A 54 13.70 -7.59 3.97
CA PHE A 54 12.89 -6.77 4.85
C PHE A 54 13.48 -5.37 5.04
N LYS A 55 14.79 -5.26 5.30
CA LYS A 55 15.48 -3.96 5.42
C LYS A 55 15.42 -3.14 4.13
N ARG A 56 15.42 -3.80 2.96
CA ARG A 56 15.30 -3.14 1.66
C ARG A 56 13.86 -2.73 1.33
N MET A 57 12.86 -3.40 1.91
CA MET A 57 11.44 -3.06 1.79
C MET A 57 11.02 -1.89 2.70
N ILE A 58 11.71 -1.66 3.82
CA ILE A 58 11.39 -0.57 4.77
C ILE A 58 11.31 0.83 4.10
N PRO A 59 12.31 1.29 3.32
CA PRO A 59 12.25 2.63 2.72
C PRO A 59 11.02 2.86 1.81
N PRO A 60 10.70 1.98 0.84
CA PRO A 60 9.49 2.16 0.03
C PRO A 60 8.19 1.98 0.83
N TRP A 61 8.18 1.13 1.86
CA TRP A 61 7.04 1.02 2.78
C TRP A 61 6.75 2.32 3.54
N MET A 62 7.80 2.98 4.03
CA MET A 62 7.68 4.23 4.76
C MET A 62 7.13 5.36 3.87
N ASN A 63 7.52 5.37 2.59
CA ASN A 63 6.95 6.29 1.59
C ASN A 63 5.44 6.07 1.41
N TRP A 64 5.00 4.83 1.24
CA TRP A 64 3.57 4.51 1.13
C TRP A 64 2.78 4.83 2.39
N TYR A 65 3.37 4.62 3.56
CA TYR A 65 2.76 4.98 4.84
C TYR A 65 2.51 6.50 4.92
N ALA A 66 3.50 7.33 4.57
CA ALA A 66 3.33 8.79 4.57
C ALA A 66 2.20 9.25 3.63
N ILE A 67 2.13 8.67 2.41
CA ILE A 67 1.06 8.96 1.44
C ILE A 67 -0.31 8.59 2.01
N LEU A 68 -0.44 7.42 2.64
CA LEU A 68 -1.68 6.97 3.26
C LEU A 68 -2.10 7.87 4.43
N THR A 69 -1.16 8.28 5.27
CA THR A 69 -1.44 9.21 6.38
C THR A 69 -1.97 10.54 5.87
N MET A 70 -1.41 11.08 4.78
CA MET A 70 -1.90 12.32 4.16
C MET A 70 -3.24 12.13 3.44
N ALA A 71 -3.47 10.97 2.80
CA ALA A 71 -4.68 10.68 2.04
C ALA A 71 -5.90 10.33 2.91
N THR A 72 -5.69 9.79 4.11
CA THR A 72 -6.76 9.40 5.05
C THR A 72 -7.74 10.54 5.39
N PRO A 73 -7.28 11.75 5.81
CA PRO A 73 -8.19 12.87 6.08
C PRO A 73 -8.91 13.37 4.81
N LEU A 74 -8.23 13.40 3.66
CA LEU A 74 -8.83 13.75 2.37
C LEU A 74 -9.95 12.80 1.98
N CYS A 75 -9.74 11.48 2.15
CA CYS A 75 -10.73 10.46 1.87
C CYS A 75 -11.94 10.55 2.82
N SER A 76 -11.71 10.88 4.10
CA SER A 76 -12.79 11.12 5.08
C SER A 76 -13.66 12.31 4.69
N LEU A 77 -13.05 13.42 4.24
CA LEU A 77 -13.77 14.60 3.76
C LEU A 77 -14.62 14.31 2.52
N LEU A 78 -14.04 13.64 1.51
CA LEU A 78 -14.75 13.24 0.29
C LEU A 78 -15.88 12.24 0.57
N GLY A 79 -15.69 11.33 1.54
CA GLY A 79 -16.72 10.40 1.98
C GLY A 79 -17.94 11.08 2.64
N ARG A 80 -17.73 12.19 3.35
CA ARG A 80 -18.82 12.99 3.95
C ARG A 80 -19.46 13.98 2.98
N GLY A 81 -18.75 14.41 1.93
CA GLY A 81 -19.25 15.35 0.93
C GLY A 81 -20.44 14.84 0.12
N ASN A 82 -20.63 13.51 0.04
CA ASN A 82 -21.80 12.89 -0.60
C ASN A 82 -23.04 12.80 0.30
N HIS A 83 -23.01 13.35 1.51
CA HIS A 83 -24.16 13.37 2.43
C HIS A 83 -24.66 14.81 2.70
N HIS A 84 -24.69 15.67 1.67
CA HIS A 84 -25.62 16.79 1.70
C HIS A 84 -27.02 16.22 1.38
N PRO A 85 -27.96 16.19 2.33
CA PRO A 85 -29.36 16.03 1.96
C PRO A 85 -29.69 17.23 1.06
N VAL A 86 -29.92 16.99 -0.23
CA VAL A 86 -30.72 17.91 -1.05
C VAL A 86 -32.03 18.05 -0.29
N ALA A 87 -32.25 19.24 0.29
CA ALA A 87 -33.51 19.56 0.92
C ALA A 87 -34.61 19.45 -0.14
N PRO A 88 -35.67 18.67 0.07
CA PRO A 88 -36.83 18.76 -0.79
C PRO A 88 -37.61 20.03 -0.42
N GLY A 89 -37.52 21.07 -1.26
CA GLY A 89 -38.46 22.18 -1.24
C GLY A 89 -37.85 23.57 -1.42
N ASP A 90 -37.86 24.07 -2.66
CA ASP A 90 -38.48 25.37 -2.96
C ASP A 90 -38.92 25.37 -4.44
N GLY A 91 -40.13 24.86 -4.65
CA GLY A 91 -40.89 25.02 -5.90
C GLY A 91 -42.05 25.98 -5.70
N SER A 92 -41.85 27.11 -5.01
CA SER A 92 -42.97 27.95 -4.57
C SER A 92 -42.69 29.45 -4.60
N ARG A 93 -41.97 29.98 -5.61
CA ARG A 93 -41.88 31.44 -5.85
C ARG A 93 -41.84 31.88 -7.31
N GLU A 94 -42.59 31.23 -8.20
CA GLU A 94 -42.79 31.75 -9.56
C GLU A 94 -44.21 31.50 -10.05
N GLN A 95 -45.19 32.12 -9.38
CA GLN A 95 -46.53 32.32 -9.91
C GLN A 95 -47.12 33.63 -9.40
N SER A 96 -47.03 34.64 -10.27
CA SER A 96 -47.90 35.82 -10.43
C SER A 96 -47.85 36.94 -9.38
N PRO A 97 -48.22 38.18 -9.77
CA PRO A 97 -49.00 38.61 -10.94
C PRO A 97 -48.23 39.37 -12.04
#